data_AF-A0A6G1SP06-F1
#
_entry.id   AF-A0A6G1SP06-F1
#
_cell.length_a   1.000
_cell.length_b   1.000
_cell.length_c   1.000
_cell.angle_alpha   90.00
_cell.angle_beta   90.00
_cell.angle_gamma   90.00
#
_symmetry.space_group_name_H-M   'P 1'
#
loop_
_entity.id
_entity.type
_entity.pdbx_description
1 polymer ?
#
loop_
_entity_poly.entity_id
_entity_poly.type
_entity_poly.pdbx_seq_one_letter_code
_entity_poly.pdbx_strand_id
1 'polypeptide(L)'
;MAEVVEYRVDRTLDELKVLIDFGIFDEEHAKEIIKKREIFEYNLRRRTKTKLDYLKYIRFEMNLLESIEKYKNSILKQTESMEDELERKIFRLQAKKLNEIVRARAGHVSVLYRRLVSKNQFDKRLWRAYIDFAKQRKWNSRVSALYWRLLRVSANDESLWIEAAKHEIENNQNQNTARKLFLMGVRHHRNSLELISQLQELHNGEALQKYKEQLEKESSDANAVVEAGDPTTASSSSQANQSKPAQSKMETLYECYEAHGIDKTRLLYEDLEKSVKNQKLSLYVGMIQVESWQLAKDNSKQQLDRIRAIYEKAISKYGQNKAKLWYEYLQFEHQNGKSLEDLERINRIYERAQATLVPSKVGRVIEKYTMLQVNPPDRTNIEYSDYSDLED
;
A
#
# COMPACT_ATOMS: atom_id res chain seq x y z
N MET A 1 35.48 10.42 10.60
CA MET A 1 34.38 11.43 10.61
C MET A 1 34.33 12.22 9.31
N ALA A 2 35.47 12.52 8.71
CA ALA A 2 35.58 13.09 7.35
C ALA A 2 35.12 12.10 6.26
N GLU A 3 35.54 10.83 6.31
CA GLU A 3 35.22 9.82 5.27
C GLU A 3 33.73 9.66 4.90
N VAL A 4 32.80 9.74 5.87
CA VAL A 4 31.35 9.64 5.54
C VAL A 4 30.80 10.96 5.00
N VAL A 5 31.43 12.09 5.33
CA VAL A 5 31.09 13.40 4.74
C VAL A 5 31.55 13.41 3.28
N GLU A 6 32.81 13.03 3.05
CA GLU A 6 33.38 12.85 1.70
C GLU A 6 32.51 11.91 0.86
N TYR A 7 32.23 10.70 1.37
CA TYR A 7 31.35 9.74 0.68
C TYR A 7 29.97 10.33 0.30
N ARG A 8 29.35 11.15 1.15
CA ARG A 8 28.05 11.77 0.84
C ARG A 8 28.16 12.84 -0.22
N VAL A 9 29.21 13.65 -0.17
CA VAL A 9 29.48 14.72 -1.12
C VAL A 9 29.87 14.13 -2.47
N ASP A 10 30.68 13.07 -2.49
CA ASP A 10 31.10 12.34 -3.69
C ASP A 10 29.92 11.79 -4.48
N ARG A 11 28.91 11.24 -3.78
CA ARG A 11 27.66 10.79 -4.40
C ARG A 11 26.86 11.90 -5.06
N THR A 12 27.19 13.15 -4.80
CA THR A 12 26.56 14.31 -5.45
C THR A 12 27.37 14.85 -6.62
N LEU A 13 28.61 14.42 -6.82
CA LEU A 13 29.46 14.95 -7.88
C LEU A 13 28.93 14.61 -9.27
N ASP A 14 28.46 13.38 -9.47
CA ASP A 14 27.96 12.95 -10.77
C ASP A 14 26.70 13.73 -11.19
N GLU A 15 25.89 14.16 -10.23
CA GLU A 15 24.75 15.01 -10.53
C GLU A 15 25.18 16.43 -10.92
N LEU A 16 26.21 16.97 -10.27
CA LEU A 16 26.72 18.32 -10.55
C LEU A 16 27.40 18.36 -11.92
N LYS A 17 28.12 17.31 -12.29
CA LYS A 17 28.68 17.15 -13.65
C LYS A 17 27.57 17.22 -14.70
N VAL A 18 26.49 16.47 -14.53
CA VAL A 18 25.35 16.50 -15.46
C VAL A 18 24.72 17.91 -15.54
N LEU A 19 24.65 18.63 -14.42
CA LEU A 19 24.12 20.00 -14.41
C LEU A 19 25.06 21.01 -15.11
N ILE A 20 26.38 20.78 -15.06
CA ILE A 20 27.37 21.54 -15.83
C ILE A 20 27.26 21.21 -17.32
N ASP A 21 27.18 19.92 -17.67
CA ASP A 21 27.06 19.45 -19.07
C ASP A 21 25.80 20.00 -19.75
N PHE A 22 24.74 20.22 -18.98
CA PHE A 22 23.50 20.84 -19.46
C PHE A 22 23.52 22.37 -19.44
N GLY A 23 24.63 23.00 -19.04
CA GLY A 23 24.77 24.45 -18.99
C GLY A 23 23.89 25.13 -17.94
N ILE A 24 23.50 24.40 -16.88
CA ILE A 24 22.64 24.91 -15.80
C ILE A 24 23.48 25.63 -14.75
N PHE A 25 24.66 25.10 -14.48
CA PHE A 25 25.61 25.66 -13.53
C PHE A 25 26.97 25.82 -14.18
N ASP A 26 27.64 26.91 -13.81
CA ASP A 26 29.06 27.07 -14.07
C ASP A 26 29.88 26.20 -13.11
N GLU A 27 31.11 25.90 -13.50
CA GLU A 27 32.03 25.14 -12.64
C GLU A 27 32.29 25.85 -11.30
N GLU A 28 32.32 27.18 -11.28
CA GLU A 28 32.49 27.97 -10.06
C GLU A 28 31.30 27.79 -9.12
N HIS A 29 30.08 27.88 -9.65
CA HIS A 29 28.84 27.65 -8.91
C HIS A 29 28.77 26.21 -8.36
N ALA A 30 29.19 25.21 -9.15
CA ALA A 30 29.25 23.83 -8.69
C ALA A 30 30.24 23.65 -7.52
N LYS A 31 31.43 24.28 -7.60
CA LYS A 31 32.42 24.28 -6.51
C LYS A 31 31.86 24.93 -5.24
N GLU A 32 31.08 26.01 -5.36
CA GLU A 32 30.40 26.60 -4.21
C GLU A 32 29.37 25.67 -3.58
N ILE A 33 28.58 24.97 -4.40
CA ILE A 33 27.58 24.01 -3.91
C ILE A 33 28.26 22.88 -3.13
N ILE A 34 29.37 22.35 -3.62
CA ILE A 34 30.16 21.31 -2.94
C ILE A 34 30.64 21.82 -1.59
N LYS A 35 31.31 22.98 -1.53
CA LYS A 35 31.78 23.59 -0.28
C LYS A 35 30.64 23.81 0.72
N LYS A 36 29.49 24.33 0.26
CA LYS A 36 28.31 24.55 1.11
C LYS A 36 27.77 23.22 1.66
N ARG A 37 27.68 22.18 0.83
CA ARG A 37 27.25 20.82 1.25
C ARG A 37 28.19 20.20 2.27
N GLU A 38 29.50 20.31 2.06
CA GLU A 38 30.51 19.85 3.03
C GLU A 38 30.28 20.50 4.39
N ILE A 39 30.16 21.83 4.43
CA ILE A 39 29.93 22.59 5.67
C ILE A 39 28.65 22.08 6.37
N PHE A 40 27.55 21.88 5.63
CA PHE A 40 26.31 21.36 6.22
C PHE A 40 26.45 19.92 6.75
N GLU A 41 27.11 19.03 6.02
CA GLU A 41 27.34 17.66 6.45
C GLU A 41 28.28 17.59 7.67
N TYR A 42 29.33 18.41 7.72
CA TYR A 42 30.16 18.57 8.90
C TYR A 42 29.34 19.10 10.10
N ASN A 43 28.51 20.13 9.91
CA ASN A 43 27.65 20.68 10.96
C ASN A 43 26.68 19.63 11.51
N LEU A 44 26.05 18.84 10.65
CA LEU A 44 25.15 17.76 11.05
C LEU A 44 25.85 16.56 11.70
N ARG A 45 27.18 16.49 11.64
CA ARG A 45 27.97 15.43 12.27
C ARG A 45 28.58 15.83 13.62
N ARG A 46 28.61 17.12 13.95
CA ARG A 46 29.00 17.63 15.27
C ARG A 46 28.22 16.92 16.39
N ARG A 47 28.81 16.82 17.59
CA ARG A 47 28.15 16.19 18.75
C ARG A 47 26.87 16.95 19.14
N THR A 48 26.93 18.27 19.17
CA THR A 48 25.80 19.17 19.42
C THR A 48 25.20 19.64 18.10
N LYS A 49 24.04 19.09 17.75
CA LYS A 49 23.33 19.42 16.49
C LYS A 49 22.12 20.27 16.82
N THR A 50 22.01 21.45 16.22
CA THR A 50 20.86 22.32 16.47
C THR A 50 19.75 22.07 15.45
N LYS A 51 18.51 22.39 15.84
CA LYS A 51 17.36 22.42 14.91
C LYS A 51 17.64 23.34 13.72
N LEU A 52 18.31 24.46 13.98
CA LEU A 52 18.64 25.49 13.00
C LEU A 52 19.61 24.99 11.92
N ASP A 53 20.54 24.09 12.26
CA ASP A 53 21.45 23.48 11.27
C ASP A 53 20.67 22.67 10.22
N TYR A 54 19.69 21.87 10.65
CA TYR A 54 18.82 21.13 9.72
C TYR A 54 17.98 22.08 8.87
N LEU A 55 17.39 23.12 9.47
CA LEU A 55 16.56 24.08 8.74
C LEU A 55 17.34 24.85 7.67
N LYS A 56 18.57 25.28 8.01
CA LYS A 56 19.46 25.94 7.03
C LYS A 56 19.79 25.00 5.88
N TYR A 57 20.10 23.73 6.18
CA TYR A 57 20.45 22.78 5.13
C TYR A 57 19.25 22.42 4.24
N ILE A 58 18.08 22.20 4.85
CA ILE A 58 16.83 21.95 4.12
C ILE A 58 16.51 23.13 3.21
N ARG A 59 16.58 24.37 3.72
CA ARG A 59 16.34 25.57 2.91
C ARG A 59 17.32 25.66 1.73
N PHE A 60 18.59 25.36 1.96
CA PHE A 60 19.59 25.35 0.89
C PHE A 60 19.25 24.31 -0.20
N GLU A 61 18.97 23.05 0.18
CA GLU A 61 18.62 22.00 -0.80
C GLU A 61 17.27 22.28 -1.49
N MET A 62 16.32 22.91 -0.80
CA MET A 62 15.05 23.35 -1.42
C MET A 62 15.26 24.44 -2.46
N ASN A 63 16.08 25.46 -2.16
CA ASN A 63 16.42 26.50 -3.13
C ASN A 63 17.13 25.91 -4.36
N LEU A 64 18.03 24.96 -4.16
CA LEU A 64 18.72 24.28 -5.25
C LEU A 64 17.75 23.49 -6.13
N LEU A 65 16.81 22.75 -5.52
CA LEU A 65 15.73 22.05 -6.21
C LEU A 65 14.89 23.01 -7.06
N GLU A 66 14.45 24.13 -6.47
CA GLU A 66 13.64 25.13 -7.18
C GLU A 66 14.37 25.72 -8.39
N SER A 67 15.68 25.99 -8.28
CA SER A 67 16.48 26.48 -9.40
C SER A 67 16.55 25.48 -10.55
N ILE A 68 16.78 24.19 -10.24
CA ILE A 68 16.82 23.12 -11.25
C ILE A 68 15.44 22.97 -11.92
N GLU A 69 14.36 23.05 -11.15
CA GLU A 69 13.00 22.93 -11.67
C GLU A 69 12.59 24.12 -12.56
N LYS A 70 12.98 25.35 -12.18
CA LYS A 70 12.77 26.54 -13.02
C LYS A 70 13.43 26.39 -14.38
N TYR A 71 14.69 25.94 -14.39
CA TYR A 71 15.44 25.73 -15.62
C TYR A 71 14.86 24.59 -16.49
N LYS A 72 14.46 23.48 -15.86
CA LYS A 72 13.77 22.40 -16.57
C LYS A 72 12.48 22.91 -17.24
N ASN A 73 11.70 23.75 -16.54
CA ASN A 73 10.47 24.30 -17.09
C ASN A 73 10.72 25.29 -18.23
N SER A 74 11.82 26.05 -18.23
CA SER A 74 12.18 26.89 -19.37
C SER A 74 12.57 26.06 -20.59
N ILE A 75 13.33 24.97 -20.40
CA ILE A 75 13.65 24.03 -21.49
C ILE A 75 12.38 23.42 -22.08
N LEU A 76 11.45 22.96 -21.24
CA LEU A 76 10.21 22.34 -21.70
C LEU A 76 9.38 23.31 -22.55
N LYS A 77 9.27 24.58 -22.14
CA LYS A 77 8.59 25.62 -22.92
C LYS A 77 9.27 25.89 -24.26
N GLN A 78 10.60 25.93 -24.29
CA GLN A 78 11.35 26.10 -25.54
C GLN A 78 11.11 24.91 -26.48
N THR A 79 11.08 23.68 -25.93
CA THR A 79 10.88 22.43 -26.67
C THR A 79 9.54 22.39 -27.41
N GLU A 80 8.48 22.99 -26.85
CA GLU A 80 7.15 23.05 -27.47
C GLU A 80 7.13 23.89 -28.76
N SER A 81 8.03 24.87 -28.86
CA SER A 81 8.16 25.78 -30.02
C SER A 81 9.12 25.28 -31.09
N MET A 82 9.95 24.26 -30.83
CA MET A 82 10.98 23.81 -31.78
C MET A 82 10.35 22.96 -32.87
N GLU A 83 10.72 23.10 -34.14
CA GLU A 83 10.17 22.25 -35.21
C GLU A 83 10.96 20.94 -35.37
N ASP A 84 12.25 20.94 -35.04
CA ASP A 84 13.14 19.79 -35.22
C ASP A 84 12.87 18.63 -34.24
N GLU A 85 12.57 17.46 -34.79
CA GLU A 85 12.23 16.26 -34.02
C GLU A 85 13.43 15.71 -33.23
N LEU A 86 14.64 15.81 -33.80
CA LEU A 86 15.87 15.35 -33.14
C LEU A 86 16.20 16.18 -31.90
N GLU A 87 16.09 17.51 -32.00
CA GLU A 87 16.30 18.41 -30.86
C GLU A 87 15.24 18.19 -29.79
N ARG A 88 13.97 18.04 -30.17
CA ARG A 88 12.89 17.64 -29.25
C ARG A 88 13.22 16.35 -28.50
N LYS A 89 13.81 15.35 -29.18
CA LYS A 89 14.21 14.08 -28.56
C LYS A 89 15.35 14.27 -27.56
N ILE A 90 16.37 15.09 -27.90
CA ILE A 90 17.49 15.43 -27.00
C ILE A 90 16.96 16.11 -25.74
N PHE A 91 16.13 17.15 -25.88
CA PHE A 91 15.56 17.87 -24.73
C PHE A 91 14.66 16.99 -23.86
N ARG A 92 13.90 16.05 -24.45
CA ARG A 92 13.13 15.06 -23.68
C ARG A 92 14.04 14.15 -22.84
N LEU A 93 15.18 13.72 -23.39
CA LEU A 93 16.16 12.91 -22.65
C LEU A 93 16.84 13.70 -21.54
N GLN A 94 17.22 14.96 -21.80
CA GLN A 94 17.74 15.87 -20.78
C GLN A 94 16.71 16.09 -19.66
N ALA A 95 15.45 16.35 -19.98
CA ALA A 95 14.37 16.52 -19.01
C ALA A 95 14.15 15.24 -18.16
N LYS A 96 14.28 14.05 -18.75
CA LYS A 96 14.26 12.78 -18.00
C LYS A 96 15.43 12.69 -17.02
N LYS A 97 16.65 13.02 -17.44
CA LYS A 97 17.83 13.01 -16.57
C LYS A 97 17.71 14.02 -15.43
N LEU A 98 17.21 15.22 -15.72
CA LEU A 98 16.91 16.23 -14.71
C LEU A 98 15.85 15.76 -13.70
N ASN A 99 14.83 15.04 -14.14
CA ASN A 99 13.84 14.46 -13.22
C ASN A 99 14.45 13.45 -12.24
N GLU A 100 15.43 12.66 -12.66
CA GLU A 100 16.16 11.74 -11.77
C GLU A 100 16.90 12.52 -10.67
N ILE A 101 17.60 13.59 -11.04
CA ILE A 101 18.33 14.46 -10.11
C ILE A 101 17.35 15.11 -9.12
N VAL A 102 16.27 15.71 -9.63
CA VAL A 102 15.21 16.32 -8.79
C VAL A 102 14.62 15.31 -7.81
N ARG A 103 14.36 14.07 -8.26
CA ARG A 103 13.84 13.00 -7.38
C ARG A 103 14.84 12.63 -6.29
N ALA A 104 16.12 12.46 -6.64
CA ALA A 104 17.18 12.13 -5.69
C ALA A 104 17.35 13.23 -4.64
N ARG A 105 17.38 14.50 -5.06
CA ARG A 105 17.49 15.66 -4.16
C ARG A 105 16.26 15.84 -3.28
N ALA A 106 15.05 15.69 -3.82
CA ALA A 106 13.83 15.71 -3.03
C ALA A 106 13.84 14.58 -1.97
N GLY A 107 14.33 13.39 -2.36
CA GLY A 107 14.54 12.27 -1.44
C GLY A 107 15.50 12.63 -0.31
N HIS A 108 16.59 13.33 -0.62
CA HIS A 108 17.55 13.83 0.37
C HIS A 108 16.91 14.83 1.36
N VAL A 109 16.18 15.83 0.86
CA VAL A 109 15.41 16.77 1.70
C VAL A 109 14.44 16.02 2.62
N SER A 110 13.78 14.98 2.10
CA SER A 110 12.89 14.11 2.89
C SER A 110 13.61 13.38 4.02
N VAL A 111 14.86 12.94 3.81
CA VAL A 111 15.69 12.32 4.85
C VAL A 111 16.10 13.35 5.90
N LEU A 112 16.44 14.58 5.50
CA LEU A 112 16.75 15.66 6.44
C LEU A 112 15.53 16.01 7.31
N TYR A 113 14.35 16.18 6.71
CA TYR A 113 13.10 16.38 7.46
C TYR A 113 12.80 15.23 8.41
N ARG A 114 12.94 13.97 7.96
CA ARG A 114 12.73 12.80 8.82
C ARG A 114 13.65 12.84 10.04
N ARG A 115 14.94 13.12 9.84
CA ARG A 115 15.93 13.22 10.95
C ARG A 115 15.59 14.37 11.90
N LEU A 116 15.16 15.51 11.36
CA LEU A 116 14.77 16.69 12.12
C LEU A 116 13.53 16.41 12.98
N VAL A 117 12.48 15.88 12.36
CA VAL A 117 11.21 15.58 13.01
C VAL A 117 11.34 14.47 14.05
N SER A 118 12.12 13.42 13.79
CA SER A 118 12.37 12.35 14.76
C SER A 118 13.03 12.85 16.05
N LYS A 119 13.81 13.92 15.99
CA LYS A 119 14.42 14.58 17.16
C LYS A 119 13.47 15.57 17.83
N ASN A 120 12.66 16.28 17.06
CA ASN A 120 11.78 17.33 17.52
C ASN A 120 10.30 16.92 17.35
N GLN A 121 9.91 15.80 17.95
CA GLN A 121 8.59 15.17 17.72
C GLN A 121 7.41 16.06 18.11
N PHE A 122 7.56 16.89 19.14
CA PHE A 122 6.47 17.75 19.64
C PHE A 122 6.27 19.04 18.82
N ASP A 123 7.18 19.37 17.90
CA ASP A 123 7.08 20.60 17.12
C ASP A 123 6.17 20.43 15.89
N LYS A 124 4.89 20.77 16.06
CA LYS A 124 3.87 20.71 15.00
C LYS A 124 4.25 21.51 13.75
N ARG A 125 5.00 22.61 13.88
CA ARG A 125 5.37 23.46 12.73
C ARG A 125 6.30 22.71 11.78
N LEU A 126 7.21 21.90 12.33
CA LEU A 126 8.12 21.07 11.52
C LEU A 126 7.38 19.96 10.78
N TRP A 127 6.39 19.35 11.43
CA TRP A 127 5.55 18.35 10.79
C TRP A 127 4.73 18.94 9.64
N ARG A 128 4.09 20.09 9.86
CA ARG A 128 3.36 20.81 8.80
C ARG A 128 4.26 21.14 7.61
N ALA A 129 5.43 21.75 7.86
CA ALA A 129 6.40 22.04 6.80
C ALA A 129 6.84 20.78 6.02
N TYR A 130 7.01 19.63 6.69
CA TYR A 130 7.35 18.38 6.02
C TYR A 130 6.19 17.80 5.20
N ILE A 131 4.96 17.89 5.73
CA ILE A 131 3.75 17.46 5.04
C ILE A 131 3.52 18.33 3.81
N ASP A 132 3.65 19.66 3.92
CA ASP A 132 3.49 20.60 2.82
C ASP A 132 4.50 20.32 1.70
N PHE A 133 5.76 20.06 2.07
CA PHE A 133 6.78 19.63 1.12
C PHE A 133 6.40 18.30 0.42
N ALA A 134 5.89 17.31 1.16
CA ALA A 134 5.48 16.04 0.58
C ALA A 134 4.22 16.17 -0.30
N LYS A 135 3.28 17.07 0.04
CA LYS A 135 2.11 17.41 -0.78
C LYS A 135 2.51 18.11 -2.07
N GLN A 136 3.44 19.08 -2.02
CA GLN A 136 3.98 19.75 -3.21
C GLN A 136 4.61 18.75 -4.20
N ARG A 137 5.21 17.68 -3.68
CA ARG A 137 5.82 16.60 -4.46
C ARG A 137 4.85 15.48 -4.87
N LYS A 138 3.58 15.56 -4.47
CA LYS A 138 2.52 14.54 -4.71
C LYS A 138 2.90 13.14 -4.20
N TRP A 139 3.59 13.07 -3.06
CA TRP A 139 3.94 11.80 -2.42
C TRP A 139 2.82 11.33 -1.48
N ASN A 140 1.64 11.06 -2.03
CA ASN A 140 0.42 10.89 -1.23
C ASN A 140 0.55 9.78 -0.18
N SER A 141 1.09 8.60 -0.55
CA SER A 141 1.31 7.50 0.41
C SER A 141 2.25 7.90 1.56
N ARG A 142 3.22 8.78 1.27
CA ARG A 142 4.13 9.29 2.29
C ARG A 142 3.44 10.33 3.16
N VAL A 143 2.62 11.21 2.59
CA VAL A 143 1.81 12.18 3.35
C VAL A 143 0.89 11.45 4.32
N SER A 144 0.21 10.40 3.87
CA SER A 144 -0.58 9.51 4.74
C SER A 144 0.25 8.99 5.91
N ALA A 145 1.41 8.39 5.63
CA ALA A 145 2.30 7.87 6.66
C ALA A 145 2.80 8.97 7.62
N LEU A 146 2.98 10.21 7.15
CA LEU A 146 3.35 11.35 7.99
C LEU A 146 2.21 11.82 8.88
N TYR A 147 0.98 11.89 8.35
CA TYR A 147 -0.21 12.17 9.16
C TYR A 147 -0.38 11.13 10.26
N TRP A 148 -0.28 9.83 9.95
CA TRP A 148 -0.33 8.77 10.96
C TRP A 148 0.73 8.92 12.06
N ARG A 149 1.95 9.32 11.70
CA ARG A 149 3.02 9.57 12.69
C ARG A 149 2.76 10.83 13.52
N LEU A 150 2.28 11.89 12.87
CA LEU A 150 1.93 13.15 13.54
C LEU A 150 0.80 12.92 14.55
N LEU A 151 -0.28 12.24 14.15
CA LEU A 151 -1.45 11.97 15.00
C LEU A 151 -1.10 11.13 16.24
N ARG A 152 -0.10 10.24 16.16
CA ARG A 152 0.41 9.50 17.33
C ARG A 152 1.03 10.42 18.39
N VAL A 153 1.65 11.52 17.97
CA VAL A 153 2.32 12.47 18.88
C VAL A 153 1.37 13.60 19.30
N SER A 154 0.47 14.01 18.41
CA SER A 154 -0.43 15.15 18.61
C SER A 154 -1.91 14.79 18.40
N ALA A 155 -2.41 13.80 19.13
CA ALA A 155 -3.80 13.36 19.06
C ALA A 155 -4.82 14.41 19.54
N ASN A 156 -4.38 15.38 20.36
CA ASN A 156 -5.23 16.38 21.00
C ASN A 156 -5.71 17.50 20.05
N ASP A 157 -5.25 17.54 18.81
CA ASP A 157 -5.59 18.62 17.88
C ASP A 157 -6.64 18.14 16.87
N GLU A 158 -7.87 18.67 16.98
CA GLU A 158 -8.99 18.35 16.09
C GLU A 158 -8.67 18.66 14.62
N SER A 159 -8.05 19.81 14.38
CA SER A 159 -7.73 20.29 13.02
C SER A 159 -6.86 19.30 12.24
N LEU A 160 -5.95 18.60 12.92
CA LEU A 160 -5.04 17.63 12.30
C LEU A 160 -5.76 16.36 11.85
N TRP A 161 -6.80 15.93 12.58
CA TRP A 161 -7.62 14.78 12.18
C TRP A 161 -8.42 15.10 10.92
N ILE A 162 -9.01 16.30 10.86
CA ILE A 162 -9.74 16.81 9.69
C ILE A 162 -8.81 16.93 8.48
N GLU A 163 -7.65 17.57 8.63
CA GLU A 163 -6.67 17.73 7.55
C GLU A 163 -6.18 16.39 7.00
N ALA A 164 -5.92 15.41 7.88
CA ALA A 164 -5.49 14.07 7.49
C ALA A 164 -6.58 13.35 6.70
N ALA A 165 -7.82 13.37 7.19
CA ALA A 165 -8.93 12.69 6.55
C ALA A 165 -9.32 13.33 5.21
N LYS A 166 -9.31 14.67 5.11
CA LYS A 166 -9.51 15.40 3.85
C LYS A 166 -8.46 15.02 2.80
N HIS A 167 -7.19 14.94 3.19
CA HIS A 167 -6.13 14.51 2.28
C HIS A 167 -6.35 13.07 1.77
N GLU A 168 -6.80 12.13 2.61
CA GLU A 168 -7.12 10.76 2.16
C GLU A 168 -8.26 10.71 1.14
N ILE A 169 -9.27 11.57 1.29
CA ILE A 169 -10.40 11.67 0.37
C ILE A 169 -9.96 12.30 -0.96
N GLU A 170 -9.30 13.45 -0.90
CA GLU A 170 -8.95 14.26 -2.08
C GLU A 170 -7.82 13.62 -2.90
N ASN A 171 -6.78 13.10 -2.25
CA ASN A 171 -5.56 12.68 -2.94
C ASN A 171 -5.45 11.16 -3.12
N ASN A 172 -5.96 10.35 -2.19
CA ASN A 172 -5.85 8.89 -2.25
C ASN A 172 -7.15 8.19 -2.64
N GLN A 173 -8.28 8.90 -2.69
CA GLN A 173 -9.62 8.32 -2.93
C GLN A 173 -9.99 7.18 -1.96
N ASN A 174 -9.32 7.12 -0.81
CA ASN A 174 -9.47 6.02 0.16
C ASN A 174 -10.46 6.41 1.26
N GLN A 175 -11.75 6.42 0.93
CA GLN A 175 -12.84 6.74 1.85
C GLN A 175 -12.80 5.88 3.13
N ASN A 176 -12.44 4.60 3.02
CA ASN A 176 -12.31 3.69 4.17
C ASN A 176 -11.23 4.14 5.17
N THR A 177 -10.11 4.66 4.68
CA THR A 177 -9.03 5.16 5.56
C THR A 177 -9.40 6.49 6.19
N ALA A 178 -10.06 7.38 5.44
CA ALA A 178 -10.61 8.63 5.95
C ALA A 178 -11.64 8.38 7.04
N ARG A 179 -12.55 7.41 6.85
CA ARG A 179 -13.51 6.97 7.86
C ARG A 179 -12.83 6.46 9.12
N LYS A 180 -11.78 5.65 9.00
CA LYS A 180 -10.99 5.19 10.17
C LYS A 180 -10.38 6.38 10.91
N LEU A 181 -9.81 7.36 10.19
CA LEU A 181 -9.27 8.60 10.77
C LEU A 181 -10.34 9.40 11.52
N PHE A 182 -11.51 9.63 10.91
CA PHE A 182 -12.62 10.33 11.56
C PHE A 182 -13.14 9.57 12.79
N LEU A 183 -13.33 8.25 12.72
CA LEU A 183 -13.78 7.44 13.85
C LEU A 183 -12.79 7.48 15.03
N MET A 184 -11.48 7.45 14.76
CA MET A 184 -10.50 7.62 15.83
C MET A 184 -10.47 9.06 16.35
N GLY A 185 -10.62 10.06 15.47
CA GLY A 185 -10.74 11.46 15.85
C GLY A 185 -11.89 11.70 16.82
N VAL A 186 -13.09 11.18 16.54
CA VAL A 186 -14.27 11.27 17.42
C VAL A 186 -14.08 10.52 18.74
N ARG A 187 -13.31 9.42 18.76
CA ARG A 187 -12.96 8.73 20.02
C ARG A 187 -12.14 9.63 20.95
N HIS A 188 -11.23 10.41 20.38
CA HIS A 188 -10.41 11.38 21.13
C HIS A 188 -11.18 12.67 21.46
N HIS A 189 -12.01 13.14 20.52
CA HIS A 189 -12.79 14.37 20.61
C HIS A 189 -14.28 14.05 20.53
N ARG A 190 -14.87 13.61 21.64
CA ARG A 190 -16.29 13.18 21.67
C ARG A 190 -17.29 14.32 21.40
N ASN A 191 -16.86 15.57 21.58
CA ASN A 191 -17.72 16.75 21.51
C ASN A 191 -17.50 17.61 20.26
N SER A 192 -16.57 17.25 19.38
CA SER A 192 -16.29 18.00 18.16
C SER A 192 -17.41 17.82 17.14
N LEU A 193 -18.22 18.85 16.94
CA LEU A 193 -19.32 18.85 15.98
C LEU A 193 -18.79 18.75 14.53
N GLU A 194 -17.62 19.33 14.22
CA GLU A 194 -17.06 19.32 12.86
C GLU A 194 -16.59 17.93 12.42
N LEU A 195 -15.96 17.15 13.31
CA LEU A 195 -15.58 15.77 13.01
C LEU A 195 -16.80 14.87 12.84
N ILE A 196 -17.86 15.10 13.62
CA ILE A 196 -19.10 14.33 13.53
C ILE A 196 -19.84 14.69 12.25
N SER A 197 -19.93 15.97 11.87
CA SER A 197 -20.58 16.40 10.64
C SER A 197 -19.86 15.85 9.41
N GLN A 198 -18.53 15.92 9.35
CA GLN A 198 -17.77 15.36 8.22
C GLN A 198 -17.87 13.83 8.12
N LEU A 199 -17.97 13.13 9.26
CA LEU A 199 -18.24 11.69 9.27
C LEU A 199 -19.66 11.38 8.74
N GLN A 200 -20.66 12.18 9.12
CA GLN A 200 -22.03 12.05 8.62
C GLN A 200 -22.11 12.34 7.12
N GLU A 201 -21.41 13.36 6.62
CA GLU A 201 -21.31 13.66 5.19
C GLU A 201 -20.70 12.49 4.41
N LEU A 202 -19.67 11.85 4.95
CA LEU A 202 -19.10 10.63 4.34
C LEU A 202 -20.10 9.47 4.29
N HIS A 203 -20.84 9.21 5.38
CA HIS A 203 -21.86 8.15 5.41
C HIS A 203 -23.02 8.44 4.46
N ASN A 204 -23.44 9.71 4.38
CA ASN A 204 -24.47 10.15 3.46
C ASN A 204 -23.99 10.02 2.00
N GLY A 205 -22.72 10.31 1.71
CA GLY A 205 -22.10 10.10 0.40
C GLY A 205 -22.07 8.62 -0.03
N GLU A 206 -21.71 7.71 0.86
CA GLU A 206 -21.77 6.25 0.63
C GLU A 206 -23.23 5.80 0.33
N ALA A 207 -24.20 6.31 1.08
CA ALA A 207 -25.62 6.02 0.85
C ALA A 207 -26.10 6.55 -0.52
N LEU A 208 -25.64 7.73 -0.92
CA LEU A 208 -25.98 8.36 -2.19
C LEU A 208 -25.33 7.66 -3.39
N GLN A 209 -24.11 7.12 -3.23
CA GLN A 209 -23.46 6.26 -4.23
C GLN A 209 -24.21 4.94 -4.41
N LYS A 210 -24.58 4.26 -3.30
CA LYS A 210 -25.40 3.04 -3.37
C LYS A 210 -26.75 3.28 -4.04
N TYR A 211 -27.37 4.42 -3.78
CA TYR A 211 -28.62 4.81 -4.42
C TYR A 211 -28.44 5.09 -5.92
N LYS A 212 -27.35 5.74 -6.34
CA LYS A 212 -27.03 5.94 -7.77
C LYS A 212 -26.74 4.63 -8.50
N GLU A 213 -25.98 3.72 -7.88
CA GLU A 213 -25.72 2.39 -8.43
C GLU A 213 -27.01 1.55 -8.58
N GLN A 214 -27.98 1.73 -7.67
CA GLN A 214 -29.31 1.12 -7.79
C GLN A 214 -30.09 1.69 -8.98
N LEU A 215 -30.10 3.01 -9.15
CA LEU A 215 -30.76 3.65 -10.30
C LEU A 215 -30.09 3.31 -11.65
N GLU A 216 -28.76 3.17 -11.68
CA GLU A 216 -28.02 2.72 -12.87
C GLU A 216 -28.35 1.26 -13.22
N LYS A 217 -28.48 0.38 -12.23
CA LYS A 217 -28.96 -1.00 -12.45
C LYS A 217 -30.40 -1.03 -12.96
N GLU A 218 -31.29 -0.27 -12.33
CA GLU A 218 -32.70 -0.18 -12.74
C GLU A 218 -32.87 0.39 -14.14
N SER A 219 -32.04 1.37 -14.55
CA SER A 219 -32.05 1.90 -15.92
C SER A 219 -31.43 0.96 -16.95
N SER A 220 -30.42 0.17 -16.57
CA SER A 220 -29.87 -0.89 -17.43
C SER A 220 -30.86 -2.05 -17.62
N ASP A 221 -31.60 -2.41 -16.57
CA ASP A 221 -32.65 -3.42 -16.62
C ASP A 221 -33.88 -2.91 -17.40
N ALA A 222 -34.24 -1.63 -17.26
CA ALA A 222 -35.30 -1.01 -18.06
C ALA A 222 -34.95 -0.96 -19.56
N ASN A 223 -33.69 -0.68 -19.92
CA ASN A 223 -33.26 -0.73 -21.32
C ASN A 223 -33.21 -2.16 -21.88
N ALA A 224 -32.99 -3.19 -21.04
CA ALA A 224 -33.07 -4.59 -21.46
C ALA A 224 -34.52 -5.07 -21.67
N VAL A 225 -35.50 -4.43 -21.03
CA VAL A 225 -36.92 -4.80 -21.13
C VAL A 225 -37.63 -4.13 -22.32
N VAL A 226 -37.07 -3.08 -22.92
CA VAL A 226 -37.69 -2.38 -24.08
C VAL A 226 -37.57 -3.17 -25.41
N GLU A 227 -36.75 -4.23 -25.50
CA GLU A 227 -36.67 -5.11 -26.69
C GLU A 227 -37.67 -6.28 -26.72
N ALA A 228 -38.55 -6.42 -25.73
CA ALA A 228 -39.58 -7.47 -25.74
C ALA A 228 -40.95 -6.95 -25.26
N GLY A 229 -41.75 -6.42 -26.19
CA GLY A 229 -43.18 -6.16 -25.96
C GLY A 229 -44.02 -7.45 -26.03
N ASP A 230 -44.89 -7.71 -25.07
CA ASP A 230 -46.32 -7.32 -25.09
C ASP A 230 -47.02 -7.71 -23.76
N PRO A 231 -48.17 -7.10 -23.38
CA PRO A 231 -48.70 -7.11 -22.02
C PRO A 231 -49.92 -8.04 -21.83
N THR A 232 -50.01 -8.79 -20.71
CA THR A 232 -51.32 -9.02 -20.02
C THR A 232 -51.18 -9.59 -18.59
N THR A 233 -51.70 -8.83 -17.64
CA THR A 233 -52.37 -9.15 -16.35
C THR A 233 -52.05 -10.44 -15.56
N ALA A 234 -51.65 -10.30 -14.28
CA ALA A 234 -52.54 -10.55 -13.13
C ALA A 234 -51.81 -10.36 -11.78
N SER A 235 -52.46 -9.63 -10.87
CA SER A 235 -52.07 -9.38 -9.48
C SER A 235 -52.18 -10.62 -8.58
N SER A 236 -51.29 -10.74 -7.58
CA SER A 236 -51.61 -11.20 -6.21
C SER A 236 -50.41 -11.02 -5.25
N SER A 237 -50.59 -10.08 -4.31
CA SER A 237 -50.16 -10.07 -2.90
C SER A 237 -48.80 -10.65 -2.43
N SER A 238 -48.01 -9.73 -1.85
CA SER A 238 -47.54 -9.76 -0.45
C SER A 238 -46.85 -11.02 0.08
N GLN A 239 -45.53 -10.95 0.31
CA GLN A 239 -44.95 -10.92 1.67
C GLN A 239 -43.42 -10.80 1.63
N ALA A 240 -42.93 -10.16 2.67
CA ALA A 240 -41.54 -9.86 2.97
C ALA A 240 -40.55 -11.00 2.68
N ASN A 241 -39.41 -10.65 2.09
CA ASN A 241 -38.13 -11.26 2.45
C ASN A 241 -36.99 -10.29 2.18
N GLN A 242 -36.41 -9.77 3.26
CA GLN A 242 -35.12 -9.10 3.27
C GLN A 242 -34.06 -10.09 2.75
N SER A 243 -33.55 -9.90 1.54
CA SER A 243 -32.34 -10.60 1.10
C SER A 243 -31.14 -9.67 1.29
N LYS A 244 -30.31 -10.01 2.29
CA LYS A 244 -28.99 -9.41 2.48
C LYS A 244 -28.09 -9.77 1.28
N PRO A 245 -27.22 -8.86 0.80
CA PRO A 245 -26.28 -9.15 -0.27
C PRO A 245 -25.31 -10.27 0.14
N ALA A 246 -24.87 -11.05 -0.83
CA ALA A 246 -24.08 -12.28 -0.65
C ALA A 246 -22.77 -12.05 0.13
N GLN A 247 -22.81 -12.24 1.45
CA GLN A 247 -21.62 -12.27 2.30
C GLN A 247 -20.67 -13.37 1.81
N SER A 248 -19.39 -13.03 1.64
CA SER A 248 -18.35 -14.02 1.33
C SER A 248 -18.31 -15.05 2.46
N LYS A 249 -18.21 -16.35 2.14
CA LYS A 249 -18.19 -17.40 3.18
C LYS A 249 -16.98 -17.28 4.12
N MET A 250 -15.91 -16.64 3.66
CA MET A 250 -14.77 -16.21 4.47
C MET A 250 -15.18 -15.26 5.59
N GLU A 251 -16.03 -14.27 5.28
CA GLU A 251 -16.53 -13.27 6.21
C GLU A 251 -17.43 -13.91 7.28
N THR A 252 -18.25 -14.89 6.89
CA THR A 252 -19.06 -15.65 7.86
C THR A 252 -18.23 -16.46 8.85
N LEU A 253 -17.04 -16.94 8.45
CA LEU A 253 -16.11 -17.61 9.35
C LEU A 253 -15.41 -16.62 10.29
N TYR A 254 -15.11 -15.41 9.82
CA TYR A 254 -14.48 -14.36 10.63
C TYR A 254 -15.43 -13.79 11.67
N GLU A 255 -16.67 -13.49 11.28
CA GLU A 255 -17.72 -13.08 12.21
C GLU A 255 -17.94 -14.13 13.31
N CYS A 256 -17.93 -15.43 12.94
CA CYS A 256 -18.03 -16.51 13.91
C CYS A 256 -16.81 -16.57 14.84
N TYR A 257 -15.60 -16.44 14.30
CA TYR A 257 -14.37 -16.43 15.11
C TYR A 257 -14.36 -15.28 16.13
N GLU A 258 -14.71 -14.07 15.71
CA GLU A 258 -14.76 -12.90 16.59
C GLU A 258 -15.82 -13.04 17.69
N ALA A 259 -16.98 -13.63 17.37
CA ALA A 259 -18.08 -13.76 18.32
C ALA A 259 -17.93 -14.92 19.31
N HIS A 260 -17.33 -16.02 18.87
CA HIS A 260 -17.54 -17.33 19.48
C HIS A 260 -16.26 -18.16 19.67
N GLY A 261 -15.14 -17.71 19.13
CA GLY A 261 -13.85 -18.40 19.21
C GLY A 261 -13.72 -19.62 18.31
N ILE A 262 -12.51 -20.17 18.25
CA ILE A 262 -12.10 -21.16 17.23
C ILE A 262 -12.91 -22.44 17.22
N ASP A 263 -13.31 -22.97 18.37
CA ASP A 263 -13.94 -24.29 18.42
C ASP A 263 -15.34 -24.26 17.77
N LYS A 264 -16.04 -23.14 17.92
CA LYS A 264 -17.32 -22.91 17.24
C LYS A 264 -17.12 -22.61 15.76
N THR A 265 -16.05 -21.90 15.39
CA THR A 265 -15.69 -21.67 13.98
C THR A 265 -15.37 -22.98 13.25
N ARG A 266 -14.70 -23.93 13.92
CA ARG A 266 -14.41 -25.27 13.37
C ARG A 266 -15.68 -26.07 13.09
N LEU A 267 -16.61 -26.10 14.03
CA LEU A 267 -17.91 -26.76 13.84
C LEU A 267 -18.68 -26.12 12.68
N LEU A 268 -18.69 -24.78 12.60
CA LEU A 268 -19.32 -24.06 11.51
C LEU A 268 -18.65 -24.37 10.15
N TYR A 269 -17.32 -24.50 10.11
CA TYR A 269 -16.61 -24.92 8.91
C TYR A 269 -17.02 -26.34 8.47
N GLU A 270 -17.07 -27.31 9.40
CA GLU A 270 -17.47 -28.68 9.09
C GLU A 270 -18.92 -28.75 8.59
N ASP A 271 -19.83 -27.98 9.19
CA ASP A 271 -21.23 -27.92 8.77
C ASP A 271 -21.41 -27.22 7.41
N LEU A 272 -20.60 -26.19 7.13
CA LEU A 272 -20.56 -25.56 5.81
C LEU A 272 -19.94 -26.49 4.76
N GLU A 273 -18.93 -27.29 5.11
CA GLU A 273 -18.27 -28.24 4.19
C GLU A 273 -19.21 -29.37 3.74
N LYS A 274 -20.10 -29.85 4.63
CA LYS A 274 -21.11 -30.89 4.32
C LYS A 274 -22.08 -30.45 3.21
N SER A 275 -22.35 -29.15 3.08
CA SER A 275 -23.22 -28.62 2.03
C SER A 275 -22.45 -28.43 0.73
N VAL A 276 -22.79 -29.21 -0.30
CA VAL A 276 -22.17 -29.14 -1.64
C VAL A 276 -22.23 -27.72 -2.24
N LYS A 277 -23.29 -26.95 -1.92
CA LYS A 277 -23.48 -25.55 -2.40
C LYS A 277 -22.53 -24.54 -1.74
N ASN A 278 -21.92 -24.88 -0.61
CA ASN A 278 -21.07 -23.99 0.19
C ASN A 278 -19.57 -24.25 0.02
N GLN A 279 -19.20 -25.27 -0.77
CA GLN A 279 -17.80 -25.59 -1.09
C GLN A 279 -17.26 -24.58 -2.10
N LYS A 280 -16.97 -23.36 -1.65
CA LYS A 280 -16.23 -22.33 -2.40
C LYS A 280 -14.80 -22.26 -1.89
N LEU A 281 -13.84 -21.86 -2.74
CA LEU A 281 -12.44 -21.67 -2.34
C LEU A 281 -12.28 -20.70 -1.16
N SER A 282 -13.14 -19.67 -1.09
CA SER A 282 -13.16 -18.69 0.01
C SER A 282 -13.44 -19.31 1.38
N LEU A 283 -14.12 -20.46 1.45
CA LEU A 283 -14.34 -21.20 2.70
C LEU A 283 -13.03 -21.78 3.24
N TYR A 284 -12.25 -22.44 2.38
CA TYR A 284 -10.96 -23.05 2.77
C TYR A 284 -9.92 -21.99 3.12
N VAL A 285 -9.83 -20.93 2.30
CA VAL A 285 -8.92 -19.80 2.54
C VAL A 285 -9.25 -19.10 3.86
N GLY A 286 -10.53 -18.85 4.15
CA GLY A 286 -10.96 -18.29 5.43
C GLY A 286 -10.55 -19.17 6.61
N MET A 287 -10.76 -20.48 6.52
CA MET A 287 -10.39 -21.41 7.59
C MET A 287 -8.86 -21.49 7.82
N ILE A 288 -8.06 -21.48 6.75
CA ILE A 288 -6.59 -21.44 6.83
C ILE A 288 -6.13 -20.17 7.57
N GLN A 289 -6.74 -19.02 7.29
CA GLN A 289 -6.40 -17.76 7.96
C GLN A 289 -6.75 -17.78 9.43
N VAL A 290 -7.95 -18.24 9.79
CA VAL A 290 -8.35 -18.36 11.20
C VAL A 290 -7.40 -19.29 11.97
N GLU A 291 -7.03 -20.44 11.40
CA GLU A 291 -6.09 -21.37 12.06
C GLU A 291 -4.66 -20.80 12.14
N SER A 292 -4.21 -20.06 11.12
CA SER A 292 -2.90 -19.41 11.14
C SER A 292 -2.80 -18.25 12.14
N TRP A 293 -3.90 -17.55 12.46
CA TRP A 293 -3.93 -16.55 13.54
C TRP A 293 -3.67 -17.16 14.92
N GLN A 294 -3.95 -18.45 15.08
CA GLN A 294 -3.76 -19.16 16.34
C GLN A 294 -2.39 -19.84 16.48
N LEU A 295 -1.51 -19.68 15.48
CA LEU A 295 -0.17 -20.24 15.55
C LEU A 295 0.63 -19.51 16.64
N ALA A 296 0.82 -20.16 17.79
CA ALA A 296 1.70 -19.68 18.84
C ALA A 296 3.18 -19.81 18.40
N LYS A 297 4.09 -19.05 19.04
CA LYS A 297 5.55 -19.11 18.75
C LYS A 297 6.15 -20.52 18.88
N ASP A 298 5.54 -21.35 19.72
CA ASP A 298 5.87 -22.75 19.90
C ASP A 298 4.94 -23.62 19.04
N ASN A 299 5.16 -23.58 17.72
CA ASN A 299 4.38 -24.31 16.70
C ASN A 299 3.91 -25.70 17.17
N SER A 300 2.64 -25.81 17.59
CA SER A 300 2.09 -27.11 17.98
C SER A 300 1.92 -27.98 16.74
N LYS A 301 2.53 -29.17 16.74
CA LYS A 301 2.45 -30.14 15.63
C LYS A 301 1.00 -30.42 15.21
N GLN A 302 0.09 -30.47 16.18
CA GLN A 302 -1.34 -30.69 15.92
C GLN A 302 -2.02 -29.54 15.16
N GLN A 303 -1.60 -28.28 15.38
CA GLN A 303 -2.13 -27.13 14.64
C GLN A 303 -1.59 -27.11 13.21
N LEU A 304 -0.31 -27.43 13.02
CA LEU A 304 0.28 -27.56 11.69
C LEU A 304 -0.40 -28.65 10.86
N ASP A 305 -0.67 -29.81 11.47
CA ASP A 305 -1.34 -30.94 10.79
C ASP A 305 -2.80 -30.61 10.41
N ARG A 306 -3.49 -29.77 11.19
CA ARG A 306 -4.83 -29.26 10.83
C ARG A 306 -4.79 -28.33 9.62
N ILE A 307 -3.85 -27.38 9.60
CA ILE A 307 -3.70 -26.45 8.46
C ILE A 307 -3.35 -27.23 7.19
N ARG A 308 -2.44 -28.21 7.28
CA ARG A 308 -2.10 -29.13 6.18
C ARG A 308 -3.31 -29.87 5.64
N ALA A 309 -4.15 -30.41 6.52
CA ALA A 309 -5.36 -31.10 6.12
C ALA A 309 -6.33 -30.19 5.33
N ILE A 310 -6.43 -28.91 5.70
CA ILE A 310 -7.26 -27.93 4.99
C ILE A 310 -6.65 -27.60 3.62
N TYR A 311 -5.33 -27.42 3.53
CA TYR A 311 -4.63 -27.23 2.25
C TYR A 311 -4.80 -28.42 1.30
N GLU A 312 -4.61 -29.65 1.78
CA GLU A 312 -4.79 -30.86 0.96
C GLU A 312 -6.23 -31.01 0.45
N LYS A 313 -7.23 -30.71 1.31
CA LYS A 313 -8.64 -30.65 0.89
C LYS A 313 -8.90 -29.60 -0.18
N ALA A 314 -8.31 -28.41 -0.04
CA ALA A 314 -8.44 -27.33 -1.02
C ALA A 314 -7.77 -27.69 -2.36
N ILE A 315 -6.57 -28.27 -2.31
CA ILE A 315 -5.81 -28.71 -3.48
C ILE A 315 -6.52 -29.84 -4.22
N SER A 316 -7.10 -30.81 -3.51
CA SER A 316 -7.86 -31.90 -4.14
C SER A 316 -9.04 -31.39 -4.98
N LYS A 317 -9.59 -30.20 -4.68
CA LYS A 317 -10.75 -29.63 -5.38
C LYS A 317 -10.37 -28.55 -6.40
N TYR A 318 -9.35 -27.73 -6.11
CA TYR A 318 -9.01 -26.53 -6.89
C TYR A 318 -7.56 -26.51 -7.41
N GLY A 319 -6.78 -27.56 -7.15
CA GLY A 319 -5.34 -27.60 -7.42
C GLY A 319 -4.96 -27.49 -8.90
N GLN A 320 -5.85 -27.85 -9.82
CA GLN A 320 -5.56 -27.79 -11.27
C GLN A 320 -5.52 -26.35 -11.80
N ASN A 321 -6.39 -25.47 -11.29
CA ASN A 321 -6.61 -24.14 -11.87
C ASN A 321 -5.95 -23.01 -11.08
N LYS A 322 -5.71 -23.20 -9.78
CA LYS A 322 -5.32 -22.13 -8.84
C LYS A 322 -3.87 -22.29 -8.39
N ALA A 323 -2.94 -21.76 -9.19
CA ALA A 323 -1.50 -21.73 -8.95
C ALA A 323 -1.09 -21.08 -7.60
N LYS A 324 -1.84 -20.04 -7.18
CA LYS A 324 -1.58 -19.30 -5.93
C LYS A 324 -1.73 -20.18 -4.68
N LEU A 325 -2.66 -21.13 -4.71
CA LEU A 325 -2.91 -22.05 -3.59
C LEU A 325 -1.70 -22.96 -3.30
N TRP A 326 -1.03 -23.44 -4.36
CA TRP A 326 0.19 -24.23 -4.23
C TRP A 326 1.37 -23.41 -3.70
N TYR A 327 1.51 -22.18 -4.15
CA TYR A 327 2.55 -21.27 -3.65
C TYR A 327 2.35 -20.94 -2.17
N GLU A 328 1.12 -20.62 -1.73
CA GLU A 328 0.81 -20.36 -0.32
C GLU A 328 1.08 -21.59 0.55
N TYR A 329 0.81 -22.79 0.04
CA TYR A 329 1.11 -24.02 0.78
C TYR A 329 2.63 -24.26 0.92
N LEU A 330 3.41 -24.04 -0.15
CA LEU A 330 4.87 -24.11 -0.11
C LEU A 330 5.48 -23.06 0.83
N GLN A 331 4.95 -21.85 0.83
CA GLN A 331 5.38 -20.77 1.73
C GLN A 331 5.09 -21.14 3.20
N PHE A 332 3.91 -21.69 3.48
CA PHE A 332 3.53 -22.15 4.82
C PHE A 332 4.47 -23.23 5.35
N GLU A 333 4.81 -24.24 4.55
CA GLU A 333 5.75 -25.29 4.96
C GLU A 333 7.18 -24.76 5.11
N HIS A 334 7.61 -23.83 4.24
CA HIS A 334 8.95 -23.22 4.35
C HIS A 334 9.13 -22.38 5.62
N GLN A 335 8.08 -21.66 6.05
CA GLN A 335 8.12 -20.84 7.26
C GLN A 335 8.11 -21.68 8.55
N ASN A 336 7.49 -22.86 8.50
CA ASN A 336 7.28 -23.72 9.66
C ASN A 336 8.22 -24.94 9.73
N GLY A 337 8.89 -25.28 8.64
CA GLY A 337 9.87 -26.37 8.56
C GLY A 337 11.12 -26.07 9.37
N LYS A 338 11.43 -26.94 10.34
CA LYS A 338 12.64 -26.85 11.16
C LYS A 338 13.56 -28.07 10.97
N SER A 339 13.06 -29.15 10.34
CA SER A 339 13.74 -30.44 10.20
C SER A 339 13.95 -30.85 8.74
N LEU A 340 14.89 -31.78 8.49
CA LEU A 340 15.20 -32.33 7.17
C LEU A 340 13.99 -33.05 6.53
N GLU A 341 13.15 -33.69 7.35
CA GLU A 341 11.89 -34.31 6.90
C GLU A 341 10.89 -33.28 6.35
N ASP A 342 10.93 -32.02 6.83
CA ASP A 342 10.03 -30.96 6.36
C ASP A 342 10.48 -30.46 4.96
N LEU A 343 11.79 -30.47 4.67
CA LEU A 343 12.33 -30.15 3.35
C LEU A 343 11.95 -31.19 2.29
N GLU A 344 11.96 -32.48 2.64
CA GLU A 344 11.46 -33.53 1.76
C GLU A 344 9.97 -33.36 1.45
N ARG A 345 9.16 -32.92 2.43
CA ARG A 345 7.74 -32.64 2.22
C ARG A 345 7.53 -31.46 1.28
N ILE A 346 8.29 -30.38 1.44
CA ILE A 346 8.24 -29.23 0.53
C ILE A 346 8.54 -29.68 -0.91
N ASN A 347 9.56 -30.52 -1.10
CA ASN A 347 9.90 -31.06 -2.41
C ASN A 347 8.78 -31.94 -2.99
N ARG A 348 8.16 -32.81 -2.18
CA ARG A 348 7.01 -33.62 -2.61
C ARG A 348 5.80 -32.76 -2.99
N ILE A 349 5.54 -31.68 -2.27
CA ILE A 349 4.46 -30.73 -2.59
C ILE A 349 4.77 -30.00 -3.90
N TYR A 350 6.02 -29.60 -4.11
CA TYR A 350 6.47 -28.94 -5.33
C TYR A 350 6.35 -29.86 -6.57
N GLU A 351 6.77 -31.13 -6.45
CA GLU A 351 6.61 -32.12 -7.51
C GLU A 351 5.14 -32.38 -7.84
N ARG A 352 4.28 -32.47 -6.81
CA ARG A 352 2.83 -32.60 -7.00
C ARG A 352 2.22 -31.35 -7.66
N ALA A 353 2.69 -30.16 -7.31
CA ALA A 353 2.25 -28.93 -7.96
C ALA A 353 2.60 -28.94 -9.45
N GLN A 354 3.81 -29.37 -9.82
CA GLN A 354 4.22 -29.50 -11.22
C GLN A 354 3.38 -30.53 -11.99
N ALA A 355 3.03 -31.65 -11.36
CA ALA A 355 2.28 -32.72 -11.99
C ALA A 355 0.78 -32.42 -12.17
N THR A 356 0.20 -31.57 -11.32
CA THR A 356 -1.25 -31.33 -11.27
C THR A 356 -1.69 -30.00 -11.89
N LEU A 357 -0.79 -29.01 -11.99
CA LEU A 357 -1.13 -27.73 -12.62
C LEU A 357 -1.22 -27.83 -14.13
N VAL A 358 -2.10 -27.02 -14.71
CA VAL A 358 -2.10 -26.78 -16.17
C VAL A 358 -0.73 -26.22 -16.60
N PRO A 359 -0.09 -26.77 -17.66
CA PRO A 359 1.28 -26.41 -18.08
C PRO A 359 1.54 -24.90 -18.26
N SER A 360 0.52 -24.13 -18.65
CA SER A 360 0.63 -22.66 -18.83
C SER A 360 0.82 -21.87 -17.53
N LYS A 361 0.40 -22.43 -16.39
CA LYS A 361 0.50 -21.78 -15.07
C LYS A 361 1.66 -22.29 -14.22
N VAL A 362 2.29 -23.41 -14.61
CA VAL A 362 3.44 -24.01 -13.92
C VAL A 362 4.62 -23.03 -13.85
N GLY A 363 4.92 -22.33 -14.94
CA GLY A 363 6.05 -21.37 -15.00
C GLY A 363 5.98 -20.26 -13.94
N ARG A 364 4.77 -19.75 -13.64
CA ARG A 364 4.57 -18.70 -12.61
C ARG A 364 4.79 -19.22 -11.18
N VAL A 365 4.49 -20.49 -10.91
CA VAL A 365 4.75 -21.12 -9.61
C VAL A 365 6.25 -21.38 -9.44
N ILE A 366 6.92 -21.83 -10.50
CA ILE A 366 8.36 -22.07 -10.50
C ILE A 366 9.12 -20.76 -10.24
N GLU A 367 8.81 -19.68 -10.94
CA GLU A 367 9.45 -18.36 -10.75
C GLU A 367 9.27 -17.84 -9.32
N LYS A 368 8.07 -17.95 -8.75
CA LYS A 368 7.82 -17.49 -7.37
C LYS A 368 8.49 -18.40 -6.33
N TYR A 369 8.54 -19.70 -6.57
CA TYR A 369 9.17 -20.66 -5.66
C TYR A 369 10.70 -20.54 -5.68
N THR A 370 11.34 -20.34 -6.84
CA THR A 370 12.79 -20.10 -6.92
C THR A 370 13.16 -18.79 -6.22
N MET A 371 12.35 -17.75 -6.36
CA MET A 371 12.53 -16.50 -5.62
C MET A 371 12.41 -16.69 -4.09
N LEU A 372 11.53 -17.58 -3.63
CA LEU A 372 11.36 -17.90 -2.22
C LEU A 372 12.56 -18.67 -1.64
N GLN A 373 13.21 -19.54 -2.43
CA GLN A 373 14.45 -20.21 -2.04
C GLN A 373 15.65 -19.26 -1.96
N VAL A 374 15.71 -18.26 -2.84
CA VAL A 374 16.82 -17.28 -2.90
C VAL A 374 16.68 -16.19 -1.83
N ASN A 375 15.45 -15.85 -1.42
CA ASN A 375 15.18 -14.77 -0.48
C ASN A 375 14.00 -15.12 0.45
N PRO A 376 14.22 -15.83 1.57
CA PRO A 376 13.14 -16.20 2.48
C PRO A 376 12.55 -14.94 3.14
N PRO A 377 11.22 -14.72 3.06
CA PRO A 377 10.61 -13.56 3.68
C PRO A 377 10.74 -13.63 5.21
N ASP A 378 11.14 -12.50 5.83
CA ASP A 378 11.19 -12.32 7.27
C ASP A 378 9.86 -12.74 7.91
N ARG A 379 9.92 -13.52 9.01
CA ARG A 379 8.75 -14.02 9.78
C ARG A 379 7.77 -12.92 10.24
N THR A 380 8.14 -11.66 10.10
CA THR A 380 7.36 -10.48 10.52
C THR A 380 6.56 -9.83 9.39
N ASN A 381 6.76 -10.20 8.13
CA ASN A 381 6.01 -9.70 6.99
C ASN A 381 5.07 -10.77 6.44
N ILE A 382 3.96 -10.98 7.15
CA ILE A 382 2.78 -11.58 6.54
C ILE A 382 2.18 -10.49 5.66
N GLU A 383 2.59 -10.41 4.39
CA GLU A 383 1.77 -9.73 3.39
C GLU A 383 0.47 -10.53 3.30
N TYR A 384 -0.56 -10.05 4.00
CA TYR A 384 -1.93 -10.49 3.79
C TYR A 384 -2.25 -10.22 2.33
N SER A 385 -2.10 -11.26 1.51
CA SER A 385 -2.37 -11.19 0.09
C SER A 385 -3.82 -10.74 -0.06
N ASP A 386 -4.05 -9.67 -0.80
CA ASP A 386 -5.38 -9.26 -1.17
C ASP A 386 -6.04 -10.43 -1.93
N TYR A 387 -7.13 -10.95 -1.37
CA TYR A 387 -7.89 -12.06 -1.93
C TYR A 387 -9.00 -11.57 -2.88
N SER A 388 -8.96 -10.28 -3.22
CA SER A 388 -9.79 -9.63 -4.24
C SER A 388 -9.69 -10.29 -5.62
N ASP A 389 -8.58 -10.97 -5.93
CA ASP A 389 -8.34 -11.60 -7.23
C ASP A 389 -8.78 -13.09 -7.32
N LEU A 390 -9.61 -13.61 -6.41
CA LEU A 390 -9.95 -15.04 -6.41
C LEU A 390 -10.96 -15.49 -7.47
N GLU A 391 -11.44 -14.60 -8.35
CA GLU A 391 -12.41 -14.95 -9.40
C GLU A 391 -11.84 -15.40 -10.75
N ASP A 392 -10.51 -15.58 -10.89
CA ASP A 392 -9.93 -16.17 -12.13
C ASP A 392 -9.55 -17.65 -12.01
#